data_AF-A0A849QZ97-F1
#
_entry.id   AF-A0A849QZ97-F1
#
_cell.length_a   1.000
_cell.length_b   1.000
_cell.length_c   1.000
_cell.angle_alpha   90.00
_cell.angle_beta   90.00
_cell.angle_gamma   90.00
#
_symmetry.space_group_name_H-M   'P 1'
#
loop_
_entity.id
_entity.type
_entity.pdbx_description
1 polymer ?
#
loop_
_entity_poly.entity_id
_entity_poly.type
_entity_poly.pdbx_seq_one_letter_code
_entity_poly.pdbx_strand_id
1 'polypeptide(L)'
;MSLQSLVIIISYVILAEIVNFSPKYRGKVLLGDVAEVAEEIIRETCKELDIEIIDMAMNVDHVHLFIKDPPKYSVSWIAKRIKGRSSKLLRDQFPQLKEWCPDHLWAPSCYHGSVGHGWEVVEMYISRQKGYEKTDTLPVIDEEKEKLRAHKTWYTSLYDKLFGGTHQK
;
A
#
# COMPACT_ATOMS: atom_id res chain seq x y z
N MET A 1 -20.19 -6.45 -19.94
CA MET A 1 -19.18 -5.54 -19.39
C MET A 1 -18.10 -5.36 -20.44
N SER A 2 -17.94 -4.16 -21.01
CA SER A 2 -16.91 -3.95 -22.04
C SER A 2 -15.53 -3.88 -21.37
N LEU A 3 -14.50 -4.37 -22.06
CA LEU A 3 -13.10 -4.28 -21.61
C LEU A 3 -12.70 -2.83 -21.27
N GLN A 4 -13.33 -1.83 -21.92
CA GLN A 4 -13.12 -0.41 -21.63
C GLN A 4 -13.51 -0.03 -20.19
N SER A 5 -14.59 -0.58 -19.62
CA SER A 5 -14.99 -0.25 -18.25
C SER A 5 -14.01 -0.82 -17.21
N LEU A 6 -13.40 -1.97 -17.48
CA LEU A 6 -12.40 -2.59 -16.61
C LEU A 6 -11.05 -1.83 -16.67
N VAL A 7 -10.65 -1.35 -17.85
CA VAL A 7 -9.45 -0.50 -17.99
C VAL A 7 -9.61 0.82 -17.24
N ILE A 8 -10.82 1.41 -17.25
CA ILE A 8 -11.09 2.65 -16.51
C ILE A 8 -11.00 2.43 -14.99
N ILE A 9 -11.54 1.33 -14.46
CA ILE A 9 -11.47 1.05 -13.01
C ILE A 9 -10.02 0.83 -12.54
N ILE A 10 -9.21 0.10 -13.32
CA ILE A 10 -7.80 -0.14 -12.98
C ILE A 10 -6.96 1.15 -13.14
N SER A 11 -7.29 2.02 -14.09
CA SER A 11 -6.59 3.29 -14.31
C SER A 11 -6.94 4.37 -13.28
N TYR A 12 -8.15 4.35 -12.69
CA TYR A 12 -8.55 5.29 -11.64
C TYR A 12 -7.92 5.01 -10.28
N VAL A 13 -7.38 3.80 -10.07
CA VAL A 13 -6.72 3.36 -8.84
C VAL A 13 -5.21 3.29 -9.06
N ILE A 14 -4.65 4.26 -9.79
CA ILE A 14 -3.20 4.45 -9.71
C ILE A 14 -2.96 5.36 -8.50
N LEU A 15 -2.62 4.72 -7.38
CA LEU A 15 -2.22 5.43 -6.17
C LEU A 15 -0.78 5.91 -6.36
N ALA A 16 -0.53 7.16 -6.01
CA ALA A 16 0.83 7.62 -5.83
C ALA A 16 1.23 7.26 -4.39
N GLU A 17 2.43 6.77 -4.17
CA GLU A 17 2.89 6.28 -2.88
C GLU A 17 4.13 7.06 -2.47
N ILE A 18 4.15 7.52 -1.22
CA ILE A 18 5.37 8.05 -0.59
C ILE A 18 6.05 6.89 0.10
N VAL A 19 7.31 6.63 -0.22
CA VAL A 19 8.14 5.59 0.40
C VAL A 19 9.38 6.24 1.02
N ASN A 20 9.54 6.09 2.33
CA ASN A 20 10.69 6.64 3.05
C ASN A 20 11.46 5.53 3.76
N PHE A 21 12.78 5.55 3.61
CA PHE A 21 13.66 4.63 4.33
C PHE A 21 14.99 5.28 4.67
N SER A 22 15.68 4.74 5.68
CA SER A 22 16.92 5.30 6.21
C SER A 22 18.02 4.24 6.26
N PRO A 23 19.31 4.64 6.18
CA PRO A 23 20.40 3.77 6.59
C PRO A 23 20.21 3.28 8.02
N LYS A 24 20.79 2.13 8.35
CA LYS A 24 20.74 1.57 9.71
C LYS A 24 21.26 2.61 10.70
N TYR A 25 20.64 2.71 11.87
CA TYR A 25 21.00 3.70 12.90
C TYR A 25 20.93 5.18 12.44
N ARG A 26 20.27 5.48 11.30
CA ARG A 26 20.30 6.81 10.66
C ARG A 26 21.73 7.34 10.43
N GLY A 27 22.64 6.46 10.02
CA GLY A 27 23.99 6.86 9.65
C GLY A 27 23.99 7.88 8.51
N LYS A 28 24.84 8.91 8.62
CA LYS A 28 25.03 9.94 7.60
C LYS A 28 25.97 9.45 6.49
N VAL A 29 25.54 8.43 5.76
CA VAL A 29 26.37 7.71 4.78
C VAL A 29 26.05 8.08 3.34
N LEU A 30 24.93 8.76 3.10
CA LEU A 30 24.50 9.20 1.77
C LEU A 30 25.10 10.58 1.47
N LEU A 31 26.41 10.61 1.20
CA LEU A 31 27.17 11.82 0.93
C LEU A 31 28.01 11.66 -0.34
N GLY A 32 28.08 12.72 -1.15
CA GLY A 32 28.86 12.76 -2.40
C GLY A 32 28.51 11.59 -3.31
N ASP A 33 29.53 10.92 -3.82
CA ASP A 33 29.43 9.78 -4.75
C ASP A 33 28.49 8.67 -4.27
N VAL A 34 28.39 8.44 -2.95
CA VAL A 34 27.49 7.40 -2.40
C VAL A 34 26.03 7.78 -2.65
N ALA A 35 25.67 9.06 -2.52
CA ALA A 35 24.33 9.53 -2.77
C ALA A 35 23.99 9.48 -4.28
N GLU A 36 24.91 9.89 -5.14
CA GLU A 36 24.73 9.88 -6.60
C GLU A 36 24.53 8.46 -7.14
N VAL A 37 25.40 7.53 -6.74
CA VAL A 37 25.27 6.12 -7.14
C VAL A 37 24.01 5.48 -6.54
N ALA A 38 23.65 5.82 -5.30
CA ALA A 38 22.43 5.32 -4.69
C ALA A 38 21.20 5.79 -5.49
N GLU A 39 21.18 7.05 -5.90
CA GLU A 39 20.13 7.62 -6.72
C GLU A 39 20.00 6.88 -8.06
N GLU A 40 21.12 6.67 -8.76
CA GLU A 40 21.17 5.94 -10.03
C GLU A 40 20.61 4.52 -9.89
N ILE A 41 21.08 3.76 -8.91
CA ILE A 41 20.61 2.39 -8.66
C ILE A 41 19.10 2.36 -8.37
N ILE A 42 18.60 3.32 -7.59
CA ILE A 42 17.17 3.40 -7.28
C ILE A 42 16.37 3.68 -8.55
N ARG A 43 16.79 4.64 -9.38
CA ARG A 43 16.15 4.96 -10.67
C ARG A 43 16.14 3.77 -11.62
N GLU A 44 17.26 3.07 -11.75
CA GLU A 44 17.35 1.85 -12.55
C GLU A 44 16.40 0.77 -12.04
N THR A 45 16.38 0.55 -10.72
CA THR A 45 15.51 -0.46 -10.11
C THR A 45 14.04 -0.14 -10.35
N CYS A 46 13.63 1.11 -10.22
CA CYS A 46 12.26 1.54 -10.53
C CYS A 46 11.93 1.35 -12.01
N LYS A 47 12.85 1.70 -12.91
CA LYS A 47 12.67 1.52 -14.36
C LYS A 47 12.51 0.04 -14.74
N GLU A 48 13.28 -0.86 -14.15
CA GLU A 48 13.15 -2.31 -14.36
C GLU A 48 11.80 -2.87 -13.88
N LEU A 49 11.19 -2.22 -12.88
CA LEU A 49 9.92 -2.63 -12.27
C LEU A 49 8.70 -1.93 -12.89
N ASP A 50 8.91 -1.11 -13.92
CA ASP A 50 7.87 -0.27 -14.53
C ASP A 50 7.20 0.67 -13.50
N ILE A 51 8.01 1.20 -12.58
CA ILE A 51 7.60 2.16 -11.56
C ILE A 51 8.01 3.55 -12.02
N GLU A 52 7.04 4.45 -12.10
CA GLU A 52 7.26 5.86 -12.43
C GLU A 52 7.67 6.60 -11.15
N ILE A 53 8.86 7.22 -11.14
CA ILE A 53 9.30 8.09 -10.05
C ILE A 53 8.77 9.50 -10.36
N ILE A 54 7.86 10.00 -9.53
CA ILE A 54 7.34 11.37 -9.62
C ILE A 54 8.37 12.34 -9.06
N ASP A 55 8.89 12.04 -7.87
CA ASP A 55 9.94 12.84 -7.22
C ASP A 55 10.80 11.97 -6.30
N MET A 56 12.03 12.39 -6.04
CA MET A 56 12.96 11.72 -5.15
C MET A 56 13.89 12.71 -4.49
N ALA A 57 14.01 12.63 -3.17
CA ALA A 57 14.96 13.42 -2.40
C ALA A 57 15.90 12.52 -1.60
N MET A 58 17.19 12.71 -1.81
CA MET A 58 18.26 12.02 -1.10
C MET A 58 18.81 12.93 0.00
N ASN A 59 18.52 12.58 1.25
CA ASN A 59 19.11 13.23 2.42
C ASN A 59 20.25 12.37 2.98
N VAL A 60 21.13 13.00 3.75
CA VAL A 60 22.35 12.35 4.26
C VAL A 60 22.06 11.09 5.09
N ASP A 61 20.90 11.04 5.77
CA ASP A 61 20.47 9.99 6.67
C ASP A 61 19.14 9.31 6.27
N HIS A 62 18.54 9.66 5.12
CA HIS A 62 17.32 9.02 4.62
C HIS A 62 17.01 9.34 3.17
N VAL A 63 16.14 8.53 2.57
CA VAL A 63 15.64 8.67 1.21
C VAL A 63 14.13 8.87 1.25
N HIS A 64 13.66 9.85 0.48
CA HIS A 64 12.25 10.06 0.16
C HIS A 64 12.00 9.69 -1.30
N LEU A 65 11.04 8.81 -1.53
CA LEU A 65 10.57 8.43 -2.86
C LEU A 65 9.11 8.76 -2.98
N PHE A 66 8.75 9.49 -4.03
CA PHE A 66 7.37 9.65 -4.45
C PHE A 66 7.19 8.92 -5.78
N ILE A 67 6.49 7.80 -5.74
CA ILE A 67 6.38 6.87 -6.86
C ILE A 67 4.93 6.65 -7.24
N LYS A 68 4.75 6.22 -8.48
CA LYS A 68 3.50 5.72 -9.01
C LYS A 68 3.75 4.29 -9.44
N ASP A 69 3.27 3.36 -8.62
CA ASP A 69 3.52 1.94 -8.81
C ASP A 69 2.38 1.23 -9.55
N PRO A 70 2.69 0.17 -10.31
CA PRO A 70 1.65 -0.64 -10.92
C PRO A 70 0.97 -1.49 -9.83
N PRO A 71 -0.36 -1.71 -9.92
CA PRO A 71 -1.14 -2.43 -8.89
C PRO A 71 -0.76 -3.92 -8.73
N LYS A 72 0.20 -4.39 -9.52
CA LYS A 72 0.74 -5.75 -9.50
C LYS A 72 1.64 -6.01 -8.30
N TYR A 73 2.34 -5.00 -7.80
CA TYR A 73 3.31 -5.14 -6.71
C TYR A 73 2.79 -4.46 -5.47
N SER A 74 3.05 -5.04 -4.30
CA SER A 74 2.79 -4.33 -3.04
C SER A 74 3.91 -3.34 -2.75
N VAL A 75 3.57 -2.20 -2.14
CA VAL A 75 4.55 -1.17 -1.76
C VAL A 75 5.66 -1.72 -0.87
N SER A 76 5.34 -2.62 0.08
CA SER A 76 6.34 -3.28 0.92
C SER A 76 7.30 -4.16 0.10
N TRP A 77 6.81 -4.82 -0.96
CA TRP A 77 7.66 -5.61 -1.86
C TRP A 77 8.59 -4.72 -2.68
N ILE A 78 8.07 -3.60 -3.19
CA ILE A 78 8.84 -2.58 -3.92
C ILE A 78 9.96 -2.04 -3.02
N ALA A 79 9.62 -1.61 -1.81
CA ALA A 79 10.60 -1.10 -0.84
C ALA A 79 11.68 -2.16 -0.52
N LYS A 80 11.28 -3.42 -0.33
CA LYS A 80 12.24 -4.52 -0.12
C LYS A 80 13.16 -4.71 -1.32
N ARG A 81 12.64 -4.61 -2.54
CA ARG A 81 13.42 -4.78 -3.77
C ARG A 81 14.43 -3.65 -3.97
N ILE A 82 13.98 -2.40 -3.80
CA ILE A 82 14.82 -1.19 -3.87
C ILE A 82 15.93 -1.25 -2.82
N LYS A 83 15.58 -1.45 -1.54
CA LYS A 83 16.55 -1.53 -0.44
C LYS A 83 17.53 -2.69 -0.62
N GLY A 84 17.06 -3.85 -1.05
CA GLY A 84 17.91 -5.03 -1.26
C GLY A 84 18.95 -4.82 -2.36
N ARG A 85 18.52 -4.35 -3.54
CA ARG A 85 19.42 -4.12 -4.68
C ARG A 85 20.42 -3.00 -4.40
N SER A 86 19.95 -1.85 -3.92
CA SER A 86 20.82 -0.72 -3.55
C SER A 86 21.81 -1.10 -2.46
N SER A 87 21.39 -1.80 -1.41
CA SER A 87 22.31 -2.23 -0.35
C SER A 87 23.41 -3.13 -0.88
N LYS A 88 23.14 -4.01 -1.85
CA LYS A 88 24.16 -4.89 -2.41
C LYS A 88 25.16 -4.09 -3.26
N LEU A 89 24.67 -3.36 -4.25
CA LEU A 89 25.51 -2.65 -5.22
C LEU A 89 26.34 -1.55 -4.56
N LEU A 90 25.75 -0.75 -3.67
CA LEU A 90 26.49 0.28 -2.93
C LEU A 90 27.61 -0.32 -2.08
N ARG A 91 27.35 -1.44 -1.40
CA ARG A 91 28.36 -2.09 -0.54
C ARG A 91 29.44 -2.81 -1.34
N ASP A 92 29.18 -3.15 -2.60
CA ASP A 92 30.18 -3.72 -3.50
C ASP A 92 31.08 -2.62 -4.09
N GLN A 93 30.52 -1.45 -4.40
CA GLN A 93 31.27 -0.31 -4.93
C GLN A 93 31.99 0.51 -3.86
N PHE A 94 31.43 0.59 -2.66
CA PHE A 94 31.94 1.36 -1.53
C PHE A 94 32.21 0.44 -0.32
N PRO A 95 33.39 -0.22 -0.26
CA PRO A 95 33.74 -1.14 0.82
C PRO A 95 33.64 -0.51 2.23
N GLN A 96 33.82 0.81 2.36
CA GLN A 96 33.66 1.54 3.62
C GLN A 96 32.26 1.38 4.22
N LEU A 97 31.22 1.12 3.40
CA LEU A 97 29.87 0.85 3.88
C LEU A 97 29.74 -0.53 4.54
N LYS A 98 30.56 -1.51 4.13
CA LYS A 98 30.64 -2.83 4.77
C LYS A 98 31.35 -2.75 6.12
N GLU A 99 32.39 -1.93 6.21
CA GLU A 99 33.10 -1.67 7.48
C GLU A 99 32.19 -0.94 8.47
N TRP A 100 31.43 0.06 8.01
CA TRP A 100 30.48 0.78 8.84
C TRP A 100 29.28 -0.08 9.27
N CYS A 101 28.71 -0.89 8.38
CA CYS A 101 27.66 -1.84 8.71
C CYS A 101 27.84 -3.21 8.02
N PRO A 102 28.28 -4.24 8.77
CA PRO A 102 28.55 -5.58 8.21
C PRO A 102 27.31 -6.33 7.73
N ASP A 103 26.14 -6.10 8.34
CA ASP A 103 24.95 -6.89 8.00
C ASP A 103 24.22 -6.34 6.77
N HIS A 104 23.71 -5.11 6.86
CA HIS A 104 22.85 -4.49 5.86
C HIS A 104 22.89 -2.96 5.96
N LEU A 105 22.84 -2.27 4.81
CA LEU A 105 22.94 -0.82 4.75
C LEU A 105 21.70 -0.11 5.32
N TRP A 106 20.51 -0.60 4.97
CA TRP A 106 19.24 0.05 5.29
C TRP A 106 18.59 -0.51 6.54
N ALA A 107 17.92 0.34 7.33
CA ALA A 107 17.09 -0.11 8.44
C ALA A 107 16.02 -1.11 7.97
N PRO A 108 15.60 -2.08 8.78
CA PRO A 108 14.58 -3.05 8.39
C PRO A 108 13.22 -2.39 8.15
N SER A 109 12.89 -1.35 8.91
CA SER A 109 11.67 -0.57 8.74
C SER A 109 11.71 0.29 7.47
N CYS A 110 10.51 0.60 6.96
CA CYS A 110 10.25 1.65 5.99
C CYS A 110 8.90 2.27 6.32
N TYR A 111 8.74 3.54 5.99
CA TYR A 111 7.43 4.18 5.97
C TYR A 111 6.90 4.14 4.55
N HIS A 112 5.61 3.84 4.40
CA HIS A 112 4.91 4.04 3.14
C HIS A 112 3.51 4.60 3.41
N GLY A 113 3.05 5.48 2.52
CA GLY A 113 1.73 6.10 2.62
C GLY A 113 1.15 6.42 1.25
N SER A 114 -0.09 5.99 1.05
CA SER A 114 -0.84 6.26 -0.17
C SER A 114 -1.27 7.71 -0.23
N VAL A 115 -0.96 8.36 -1.34
CA VAL A 115 -1.42 9.67 -1.74
C VAL A 115 -2.46 9.46 -2.84
N GLY A 116 -3.72 9.55 -2.45
CA GLY A 116 -4.87 9.33 -3.33
C GLY A 116 -5.81 10.53 -3.35
N HIS A 117 -6.77 10.45 -4.26
CA HIS A 117 -7.90 11.38 -4.26
C HIS A 117 -8.71 11.20 -2.97
N GLY A 118 -9.21 12.30 -2.41
CA GLY A 118 -9.93 12.32 -1.14
C GLY A 118 -11.20 11.45 -1.12
N TRP A 119 -11.80 11.33 0.07
CA TRP A 119 -13.03 10.56 0.32
C TRP A 119 -14.14 10.82 -0.72
N GLU A 120 -14.23 12.05 -1.21
CA GLU A 120 -15.19 12.52 -2.21
C GLU A 120 -15.11 11.74 -3.53
N VAL A 121 -13.91 11.37 -4.00
CA VAL A 121 -13.73 10.60 -5.24
C VAL A 121 -14.14 9.15 -5.04
N VAL A 122 -13.90 8.58 -3.87
CA VAL A 122 -14.37 7.25 -3.49
C VAL A 122 -15.90 7.21 -3.42
N GLU A 123 -16.52 8.21 -2.80
CA GLU A 123 -17.98 8.34 -2.72
C GLU A 123 -18.61 8.52 -4.11
N MET A 124 -18.00 9.34 -4.97
CA MET A 124 -18.43 9.50 -6.36
C MET A 124 -18.29 8.19 -7.15
N TYR A 125 -17.22 7.43 -6.94
CA TYR A 125 -17.05 6.11 -7.57
C TYR A 125 -18.13 5.13 -7.12
N ILE A 126 -18.34 4.98 -5.80
CA ILE A 126 -19.36 4.08 -5.23
C ILE A 126 -20.76 4.46 -5.70
N SER A 127 -21.09 5.76 -5.74
CA SER A 127 -22.41 6.23 -6.19
C SER A 127 -22.63 5.97 -7.69
N ARG A 128 -21.60 6.11 -8.53
CA ARG A 128 -21.68 5.76 -9.97
C ARG A 128 -21.77 4.26 -10.24
N GLN A 129 -21.27 3.41 -9.33
CA GLN A 129 -21.42 1.95 -9.45
C GLN A 129 -22.82 1.44 -9.08
N LYS A 130 -23.66 2.25 -8.42
CA LYS A 130 -25.07 1.89 -8.11
C LYS A 130 -25.98 1.87 -9.34
N GLY A 131 -25.47 2.18 -10.53
CA GLY A 131 -26.17 2.04 -11.82
C GLY A 131 -26.23 0.61 -12.37
N TYR A 132 -25.86 -0.41 -11.59
CA TYR A 132 -26.27 -1.78 -11.88
C TYR A 132 -27.68 -1.99 -11.32
N GLU A 133 -28.69 -2.00 -12.18
CA GLU A 133 -29.93 -2.69 -11.82
C GLU A 133 -29.57 -4.15 -11.51
N LYS A 134 -29.75 -4.56 -10.26
CA LYS A 134 -30.04 -5.96 -9.99
C LYS A 134 -31.28 -6.29 -10.82
N THR A 135 -31.20 -7.22 -11.75
CA THR A 135 -32.39 -8.01 -12.07
C THR A 135 -32.78 -8.73 -10.77
N ASP A 136 -33.77 -8.19 -10.07
CA ASP A 136 -34.22 -8.60 -8.71
C ASP A 136 -34.94 -9.96 -8.66
N THR A 137 -34.62 -10.88 -9.57
CA THR A 137 -35.16 -12.25 -9.52
C THR A 137 -34.05 -13.28 -9.63
N LEU A 138 -33.33 -13.50 -8.52
CA LEU A 138 -32.96 -14.86 -8.15
C LEU A 138 -34.15 -15.40 -7.32
N PRO A 139 -34.77 -16.55 -7.66
CA PRO A 139 -35.85 -17.11 -6.85
C PRO A 139 -35.27 -17.51 -5.49
N VAL A 140 -35.41 -16.63 -4.49
CA VAL A 140 -35.12 -16.95 -3.10
C VAL A 140 -36.29 -17.81 -2.61
N ILE A 141 -36.02 -19.10 -2.44
CA ILE A 141 -36.92 -20.08 -1.84
C ILE A 141 -37.24 -19.62 -0.41
N ASP A 142 -38.53 -19.54 -0.06
CA ASP A 142 -39.06 -18.97 1.20
C ASP A 142 -38.38 -19.49 2.48
N GLU A 143 -37.80 -20.70 2.44
CA GLU A 143 -37.12 -21.34 3.57
C GLU A 143 -35.91 -20.57 4.12
N GLU A 144 -35.14 -19.85 3.28
CA GLU A 144 -33.96 -19.12 3.77
C GLU A 144 -34.33 -17.80 4.47
N LYS A 145 -35.44 -17.16 4.05
CA LYS A 145 -35.96 -15.97 4.74
C LYS A 145 -36.50 -16.33 6.11
N GLU A 146 -37.20 -17.47 6.23
CA GLU A 146 -37.68 -18.02 7.50
C GLU A 146 -36.51 -18.30 8.47
N LYS A 147 -35.45 -18.95 7.97
CA LYS A 147 -34.22 -19.24 8.75
C LYS A 147 -33.52 -17.98 9.23
N LEU A 148 -33.40 -16.95 8.39
CA LEU A 148 -32.75 -15.70 8.76
C LEU A 148 -33.58 -14.92 9.80
N ARG A 149 -34.91 -14.96 9.69
CA ARG A 149 -35.84 -14.34 10.66
C ARG A 149 -35.77 -15.03 12.02
N ALA A 150 -35.76 -16.36 12.04
CA ALA A 150 -35.61 -17.16 13.25
C ALA A 150 -34.26 -16.90 13.94
N HIS A 151 -33.17 -16.86 13.16
CA HIS A 151 -31.83 -16.63 13.69
C HIS A 151 -31.68 -15.23 14.32
N LYS A 152 -32.23 -14.20 13.67
CA LYS A 152 -32.16 -12.82 14.18
C LYS A 152 -32.99 -12.62 15.46
N THR A 153 -34.13 -13.32 15.56
CA THR A 153 -34.99 -13.28 16.74
C THR A 153 -34.35 -13.99 17.93
N TRP A 154 -33.73 -15.15 17.70
CA TRP A 154 -33.00 -15.90 18.73
C TRP A 154 -31.80 -15.10 19.25
N TYR A 155 -30.99 -14.52 18.35
CA TYR A 155 -29.80 -13.76 18.74
C TYR A 155 -30.17 -12.53 19.58
N THR A 156 -31.21 -11.79 19.19
CA THR A 156 -31.67 -10.58 19.92
C THR A 156 -32.22 -10.95 21.29
N SER A 157 -33.02 -12.01 21.39
CA SER A 157 -33.55 -12.50 22.67
C SER A 157 -32.44 -13.01 23.61
N LEU A 158 -31.42 -13.65 23.07
CA LEU A 158 -30.26 -14.11 23.85
C LEU A 158 -29.41 -12.92 24.33
N TYR A 159 -29.23 -11.91 23.47
CA TYR A 159 -28.47 -10.71 23.80
C TYR A 159 -29.13 -9.89 24.90
N ASP A 160 -30.44 -9.66 24.81
CA ASP A 160 -31.17 -8.91 25.83
C ASP A 160 -31.19 -9.66 27.18
N LYS A 161 -31.22 -10.99 27.14
CA LYS A 161 -31.19 -11.83 28.35
C LYS A 161 -29.81 -11.88 29.02
N LEU A 162 -28.74 -11.74 28.24
CA LEU A 162 -27.36 -11.79 28.73
C LEU A 162 -26.79 -10.40 29.10
N PHE A 163 -27.24 -9.34 28.43
CA PHE A 163 -26.61 -8.02 28.49
C PHE A 163 -27.57 -6.85 28.76
N GLY A 164 -28.89 -7.10 28.88
CA GLY A 164 -29.92 -6.08 29.11
C GLY A 164 -30.04 -5.54 30.55
N GLY A 165 -29.03 -5.75 31.41
CA GLY A 165 -29.01 -5.26 32.78
C GLY A 165 -28.11 -4.04 32.96
N THR A 166 -28.70 -2.85 32.88
CA THR A 166 -28.23 -1.55 33.43
C THR A 166 -26.85 -1.03 33.01
N HIS A 167 -26.86 0.04 32.20
CA HIS A 167 -25.99 1.19 32.42
C HIS A 167 -26.79 2.48 32.24
N GLN A 168 -27.18 3.09 33.36
CA GLN A 168 -27.67 4.46 33.43
C GLN A 168 -26.66 5.26 34.24
N LYS A 169 -26.00 6.20 33.54
CA LYS A 169 -25.11 7.30 33.99
C LYS A 169 -23.97 6.97 34.95
#